data_AF-A0A1W9M452-F1
#
_entry.id   AF-A0A1W9M452-F1
#
_cell.length_a   1.000
_cell.length_b   1.000
_cell.length_c   1.000
_cell.angle_alpha   90.00
_cell.angle_beta   90.00
_cell.angle_gamma   90.00
#
_symmetry.space_group_name_H-M   'P 1'
#
loop_
_entity.id
_entity.type
_entity.pdbx_description
1 polymer ?
#
loop_
_entity_poly.entity_id
_entity_poly.type
_entity_poly.pdbx_seq_one_letter_code
_entity_poly.pdbx_strand_id
1 'polypeptide(L)'
;MLRVNGHIGKTTLKGRLSDVNAVLEKYLTSKQLHVHELLDVAVSSGITAWEWLQSLSAAGRKVRITATDLVLEAFLVTIGPCLRVLTDIHGNALQYDVLGLGIRPGRPRPRDFLGGQWVLSLFMRGLWWRYKKQQLRLSDAAAGEGCFDCDPRQGIRIRLISQQIPEAPNPLFVQDDLFAPLPSEFLGRFDVVRAANILNLAYFPSEKIVAVSRRLKHCCRPGGILLVCRTWEDGSNHGTIFCLGRNDALRAVVRFGCGSEVESQVLQA
;
A
#
# COMPACT_ATOMS: atom_id res chain seq x y z
N MET A 1 -3.32 -3.22 13.35
CA MET A 1 -3.31 -3.73 11.96
C MET A 1 -4.70 -3.56 11.37
N LEU A 2 -4.87 -2.57 10.49
CA LEU A 2 -6.07 -2.39 9.66
C LEU A 2 -6.00 -3.36 8.47
N ARG A 3 -7.11 -3.95 8.04
CA ARG A 3 -7.14 -4.80 6.84
C ARG A 3 -7.96 -4.15 5.74
N VAL A 4 -7.34 -3.93 4.59
CA VAL A 4 -8.00 -3.48 3.36
C VAL A 4 -8.29 -4.72 2.51
N ASN A 5 -9.54 -4.89 2.06
CA ASN A 5 -9.98 -6.00 1.21
C ASN A 5 -9.62 -7.41 1.70
N GLY A 6 -9.76 -7.68 3.00
CA GLY A 6 -9.69 -9.04 3.57
C GLY A 6 -8.29 -9.69 3.63
N HIS A 7 -7.33 -9.24 2.83
CA HIS A 7 -6.01 -9.86 2.65
C HIS A 7 -4.84 -8.93 2.98
N ILE A 8 -4.95 -7.62 2.76
CA ILE A 8 -3.84 -6.66 2.90
C ILE A 8 -3.90 -5.99 4.28
N GLY A 9 -2.89 -6.19 5.12
CA GLY A 9 -2.80 -5.60 6.46
C GLY A 9 -1.84 -4.41 6.54
N LYS A 10 -2.29 -3.24 7.03
CA LYS A 10 -1.42 -2.10 7.36
C LYS A 10 -0.74 -2.33 8.71
N THR A 11 0.57 -2.59 8.71
CA THR A 11 1.43 -2.63 9.91
C THR A 11 2.81 -2.14 9.51
N THR A 12 3.11 -0.89 9.83
CA THR A 12 4.40 -0.27 9.49
C THR A 12 5.14 0.04 10.79
N LEU A 13 6.34 -0.51 10.93
CA LEU A 13 7.28 -0.21 12.00
C LEU A 13 8.34 0.76 11.45
N LYS A 14 8.77 1.73 12.26
CA LYS A 14 9.85 2.65 11.91
C LYS A 14 11.15 1.90 11.65
N GLY A 15 11.96 2.40 10.72
CA GLY A 15 13.28 1.88 10.42
C GLY A 15 13.31 0.49 9.76
N ARG A 16 12.13 -0.09 9.45
CA ARG A 16 12.00 -1.46 8.94
C ARG A 16 12.75 -1.70 7.62
N LEU A 17 12.95 -0.66 6.80
CA LEU A 17 13.62 -0.76 5.50
C LEU A 17 14.93 0.04 5.44
N SER A 18 15.54 0.35 6.61
CA SER A 18 16.77 1.15 6.68
C SER A 18 17.97 0.48 6.00
N ASP A 19 18.11 -0.83 6.20
CA ASP A 19 19.08 -1.70 5.52
C ASP A 19 18.84 -1.74 3.99
N VAL A 20 17.59 -1.83 3.55
CA VAL A 20 17.21 -1.80 2.13
C VAL A 20 17.61 -0.46 1.49
N ASN A 21 17.34 0.65 2.18
CA ASN A 21 17.75 1.98 1.73
C ASN A 21 19.28 2.08 1.60
N ALA A 22 20.02 1.53 2.56
CA ALA A 22 21.48 1.52 2.54
C ALA A 22 22.05 0.68 1.39
N VAL A 23 21.46 -0.48 1.10
CA VAL A 23 21.87 -1.33 -0.04
C VAL A 23 21.65 -0.60 -1.37
N LEU A 24 20.49 0.03 -1.55
CA LEU A 24 20.22 0.82 -2.75
C LEU A 24 21.19 2.00 -2.89
N GLU A 25 21.43 2.76 -1.82
CA GLU A 25 22.33 3.91 -1.85
C GLU A 25 23.77 3.50 -2.20
N LYS A 26 24.24 2.39 -1.62
CA LYS A 26 25.54 1.80 -1.96
C LYS A 26 25.60 1.44 -3.45
N TYR A 27 24.54 0.85 -3.99
CA TYR A 27 24.47 0.51 -5.41
C TYR A 27 24.52 1.77 -6.29
N LEU A 28 23.67 2.77 -6.01
CA LEU A 28 23.62 4.04 -6.74
C LEU A 28 24.98 4.75 -6.74
N THR A 29 25.65 4.80 -5.60
CA THR A 29 26.97 5.41 -5.46
C THR A 29 28.04 4.64 -6.22
N SER A 30 28.07 3.31 -6.10
CA SER A 30 29.07 2.46 -6.79
C SER A 30 28.98 2.54 -8.32
N LYS A 31 27.78 2.84 -8.85
CA LYS A 31 27.51 2.98 -10.28
C LYS A 31 27.45 4.44 -10.74
N GLN A 32 27.68 5.39 -9.84
CA GLN A 32 27.60 6.83 -10.12
C GLN A 32 26.27 7.23 -10.78
N LEU A 33 25.17 6.64 -10.31
CA LEU A 33 23.84 6.86 -10.88
C LEU A 33 23.20 8.11 -10.27
N HIS A 34 22.68 8.96 -11.16
CA HIS A 34 21.86 10.10 -10.81
C HIS A 34 20.37 9.73 -10.90
N VAL A 35 19.66 9.93 -9.78
CA VAL A 35 18.24 9.64 -9.63
C VAL A 35 17.52 10.90 -9.13
N HIS A 36 16.32 11.11 -9.62
CA HIS A 36 15.47 12.29 -9.45
C HIS A 36 14.01 11.88 -9.21
N GLU A 37 13.47 10.95 -10.00
CA GLU A 37 12.07 10.48 -9.88
C GLU A 37 12.04 9.07 -9.31
N LEU A 38 11.38 8.89 -8.17
CA LEU A 38 11.26 7.60 -7.50
C LEU A 38 9.79 7.27 -7.27
N LEU A 39 9.44 5.99 -7.41
CA LEU A 39 8.13 5.44 -7.11
C LEU A 39 8.26 4.43 -5.98
N ASP A 40 7.46 4.58 -4.94
CA ASP A 40 7.29 3.59 -3.88
C ASP A 40 5.86 3.09 -3.90
N VAL A 41 5.64 1.80 -4.16
CA VAL A 41 4.28 1.25 -4.29
C VAL A 41 3.86 0.48 -3.06
N ALA A 42 2.55 0.49 -2.77
CA ALA A 42 1.93 -0.14 -1.61
C ALA A 42 2.51 0.35 -0.26
N VAL A 43 2.64 1.67 -0.11
CA VAL A 43 3.34 2.31 1.02
C VAL A 43 2.59 2.25 2.35
N SER A 44 1.34 1.78 2.35
CA SER A 44 0.49 1.64 3.53
C SER A 44 0.29 2.96 4.28
N SER A 45 1.14 3.27 5.25
CA SER A 45 1.12 4.51 6.05
C SER A 45 2.07 5.59 5.54
N GLY A 46 2.89 5.28 4.54
CA GLY A 46 3.88 6.19 3.97
C GLY A 46 5.17 6.36 4.77
N ILE A 47 5.28 5.81 5.99
CA ILE A 47 6.45 6.03 6.87
C ILE A 47 7.74 5.58 6.18
N THR A 48 7.72 4.42 5.52
CA THR A 48 8.91 3.89 4.84
C THR A 48 9.28 4.70 3.59
N ALA A 49 8.32 5.35 2.94
CA ALA A 49 8.57 6.27 1.83
C ALA A 49 9.22 7.57 2.35
N TRP A 50 8.72 8.08 3.47
CA TRP A 50 9.29 9.25 4.15
C TRP A 50 10.71 8.98 4.64
N GLU A 51 10.95 7.87 5.34
CA GLU A 51 12.29 7.47 5.80
C GLU A 51 13.26 7.28 4.63
N TRP A 52 12.77 6.80 3.49
CA TRP A 52 13.58 6.69 2.27
C TRP A 52 13.96 8.06 1.70
N LEU A 53 13.01 9.00 1.63
CA LEU A 53 13.30 10.39 1.25
C LEU A 53 14.35 11.02 2.17
N GLN A 54 14.20 10.85 3.48
CA GLN A 54 15.14 11.36 4.48
C GLN A 54 16.54 10.76 4.28
N SER A 55 16.63 9.44 4.06
CA SER A 55 17.89 8.75 3.80
C SER A 55 18.59 9.26 2.54
N LEU A 56 17.85 9.47 1.44
CA LEU A 56 18.42 9.99 0.20
C LEU A 56 18.84 11.47 0.33
N SER A 57 18.04 12.26 1.04
CA SER A 57 18.36 13.67 1.31
C SER A 57 19.60 13.80 2.18
N ALA A 58 19.76 12.95 3.20
CA ALA A 58 20.96 12.88 4.03
C ALA A 58 22.21 12.47 3.23
N ALA A 59 22.04 11.67 2.18
CA ALA A 59 23.09 11.35 1.21
C ALA A 59 23.33 12.46 0.17
N GLY A 60 22.69 13.64 0.32
CA GLY A 60 22.84 14.79 -0.58
C GLY A 60 22.08 14.68 -1.90
N ARG A 61 21.20 13.69 -2.07
CA ARG A 61 20.42 13.51 -3.30
C ARG A 61 19.15 14.35 -3.28
N LYS A 62 18.94 15.12 -4.35
CA LYS A 62 17.70 15.86 -4.58
C LYS A 62 16.75 15.00 -5.41
N VAL A 63 15.76 14.40 -4.72
CA VAL A 63 14.82 13.43 -5.30
C VAL A 63 13.36 13.83 -5.03
N ARG A 64 12.46 13.38 -5.89
CA ARG A 64 11.01 13.41 -5.71
C ARG A 64 10.50 11.98 -5.61
N ILE A 65 9.77 11.69 -4.55
CA ILE A 65 9.15 10.38 -4.33
C ILE A 65 7.65 10.50 -4.57
N THR A 66 7.13 9.67 -5.48
CA THR A 66 5.70 9.36 -5.58
C THR A 66 5.45 8.09 -4.79
N ALA A 67 4.59 8.17 -3.78
CA ALA A 67 4.27 7.09 -2.86
C ALA A 67 2.81 6.67 -3.09
N THR A 68 2.58 5.42 -3.50
CA THR A 68 1.24 4.95 -3.84
C THR A 68 0.72 3.85 -2.94
N ASP A 69 -0.59 3.84 -2.75
CA ASP A 69 -1.30 2.78 -2.02
C ASP A 69 -2.71 2.65 -2.56
N LEU A 70 -3.32 1.47 -2.37
CA LEU A 70 -4.71 1.22 -2.78
C LEU A 70 -5.69 2.14 -2.04
N VAL A 71 -5.43 2.45 -0.76
CA VAL A 71 -6.31 3.26 0.07
C VAL A 71 -5.50 4.25 0.89
N LEU A 72 -5.54 5.52 0.49
CA LEU A 72 -4.91 6.61 1.25
C LEU A 72 -5.86 7.27 2.24
N GLU A 73 -7.17 7.03 2.10
CA GLU A 73 -8.21 7.73 2.84
C GLU A 73 -9.30 6.77 3.27
N ALA A 74 -9.84 7.05 4.45
CA ALA A 74 -10.97 6.34 5.01
C ALA A 74 -11.96 7.35 5.60
N PHE A 75 -13.19 6.93 5.81
CA PHE A 75 -14.23 7.74 6.43
C PHE A 75 -14.63 7.12 7.75
N LEU A 76 -14.64 7.93 8.81
CA LEU A 76 -15.19 7.53 10.09
C LEU A 76 -16.65 7.96 10.17
N VAL A 77 -17.54 7.01 9.92
CA VAL A 77 -18.99 7.20 9.95
C VAL A 77 -19.48 6.97 11.38
N THR A 78 -20.14 7.95 11.97
CA THR A 78 -20.75 7.83 13.30
C THR A 78 -22.21 7.42 13.14
N ILE A 79 -22.57 6.21 13.56
CA ILE A 79 -23.94 5.68 13.48
C ILE A 79 -24.73 6.05 14.75
N GLY A 80 -24.02 6.18 15.88
CA GLY A 80 -24.59 6.57 17.16
C GLY A 80 -23.49 6.78 18.20
N PRO A 81 -23.83 7.10 19.46
CA PRO A 81 -22.84 7.46 20.49
C PRO A 81 -21.82 6.35 20.77
N CYS A 82 -22.20 5.10 20.51
CA CYS A 82 -21.41 3.92 20.85
C CYS A 82 -20.86 3.17 19.64
N LEU A 83 -21.15 3.62 18.42
CA LEU A 83 -20.80 2.89 17.20
C LEU A 83 -20.27 3.84 16.13
N ARG A 84 -19.00 3.65 15.79
CA ARG A 84 -18.33 4.28 14.67
C ARG A 84 -17.83 3.21 13.71
N VAL A 85 -17.84 3.49 12.42
CA VAL A 85 -17.37 2.57 11.39
C VAL A 85 -16.36 3.30 10.53
N LEU A 86 -15.14 2.77 10.49
CA LEU A 86 -14.13 3.21 9.56
C LEU A 86 -14.37 2.49 8.22
N THR A 87 -14.61 3.24 7.15
CA THR A 87 -14.91 2.70 5.83
C THR A 87 -13.90 3.17 4.78
N ASP A 88 -13.78 2.44 3.68
CA ASP A 88 -13.14 2.96 2.47
C ASP A 88 -14.08 3.92 1.72
N ILE A 89 -13.60 4.45 0.59
CA ILE A 89 -14.35 5.35 -0.32
C ILE A 89 -15.60 4.70 -0.94
N HIS A 90 -15.70 3.37 -0.92
CA HIS A 90 -16.84 2.61 -1.43
C HIS A 90 -17.79 2.17 -0.31
N GLY A 91 -17.56 2.66 0.92
CA GLY A 91 -18.33 2.31 2.11
C GLY A 91 -18.03 0.91 2.66
N ASN A 92 -17.04 0.17 2.18
CA ASN A 92 -16.67 -1.12 2.79
C ASN A 92 -16.06 -0.89 4.17
N ALA A 93 -16.54 -1.62 5.16
CA ALA A 93 -16.01 -1.49 6.52
C ALA A 93 -14.57 -2.00 6.58
N LEU A 94 -13.66 -1.15 7.05
CA LEU A 94 -12.27 -1.46 7.38
C LEU A 94 -12.11 -1.81 8.85
N GLN A 95 -12.88 -1.15 9.73
CA GLN A 95 -12.92 -1.41 11.17
C GLN A 95 -14.24 -0.92 11.78
N TYR A 96 -14.78 -1.66 12.75
CA TYR A 96 -15.85 -1.18 13.63
C TYR A 96 -15.22 -0.69 14.93
N ASP A 97 -15.74 0.39 15.48
CA ASP A 97 -15.41 0.89 16.81
C ASP A 97 -16.68 0.89 17.65
N VAL A 98 -16.73 -0.03 18.61
CA VAL A 98 -17.86 -0.25 19.50
C VAL A 98 -17.42 0.14 20.91
N LEU A 99 -17.95 1.24 21.45
CA LEU A 99 -17.58 1.74 22.79
C LEU A 99 -16.06 1.95 22.98
N GLY A 100 -15.33 2.35 21.92
CA GLY A 100 -13.87 2.52 21.95
C GLY A 100 -13.08 1.24 21.64
N LEU A 101 -13.77 0.10 21.45
CA LEU A 101 -13.14 -1.17 21.11
C LEU A 101 -13.13 -1.38 19.58
N GLY A 102 -11.93 -1.49 19.03
CA GLY A 102 -11.72 -1.77 17.60
C GLY A 102 -11.99 -3.24 17.25
N ILE A 103 -13.03 -3.49 16.47
CA ILE A 103 -13.45 -4.82 16.00
C ILE A 103 -13.23 -4.91 14.50
N ARG A 104 -12.66 -6.04 14.06
CA ARG A 104 -12.30 -6.25 12.66
C ARG A 104 -13.48 -6.81 11.84
N PRO A 105 -13.70 -6.30 10.62
CA PRO A 105 -14.58 -6.92 9.65
C PRO A 105 -13.83 -8.08 8.99
N GLY A 106 -14.19 -9.33 9.28
CA GLY A 106 -13.51 -10.47 8.65
C GLY A 106 -13.79 -11.83 9.27
N ARG A 107 -13.16 -12.86 8.71
CA ARG A 107 -13.17 -14.21 9.29
C ARG A 107 -12.47 -14.15 10.66
N PRO A 108 -13.08 -14.73 11.71
CA PRO A 108 -12.48 -14.74 13.04
C PRO A 108 -11.19 -15.54 13.06
N ARG A 109 -10.19 -15.08 13.81
CA ARG A 109 -9.01 -15.87 14.15
C ARG A 109 -9.37 -16.85 15.26
N PRO A 110 -8.60 -17.95 15.46
CA PRO A 110 -8.81 -18.86 16.59
C PRO A 110 -8.89 -18.14 17.96
N ARG A 111 -8.13 -17.04 18.12
CA ARG A 111 -8.16 -16.19 19.32
C ARG A 111 -9.44 -15.36 19.47
N ASP A 112 -10.14 -15.08 18.37
CA ASP A 112 -11.38 -14.29 18.38
C ASP A 112 -12.58 -15.15 18.84
N PHE A 113 -12.45 -16.47 18.80
CA PHE A 113 -13.44 -17.42 19.35
C PHE A 113 -13.42 -17.46 20.88
N LEU A 114 -12.24 -17.34 21.49
CA LEU A 114 -12.07 -17.36 22.95
C LEU A 114 -12.71 -16.15 23.65
N GLY A 115 -12.91 -15.03 22.93
CA GLY A 115 -13.49 -13.80 23.47
C GLY A 115 -14.84 -13.38 22.88
N GLY A 116 -15.52 -14.24 22.10
CA GLY A 116 -16.84 -13.94 21.51
C GLY A 116 -16.86 -12.84 20.44
N GLN A 117 -15.69 -12.32 20.03
CA GLN A 117 -15.57 -11.21 19.07
C GLN A 117 -16.11 -11.56 17.67
N TRP A 118 -16.22 -12.85 17.36
CA TRP A 118 -16.81 -13.35 16.12
C TRP A 118 -18.32 -13.13 16.03
N VAL A 119 -19.06 -13.29 17.14
CA VAL A 119 -20.50 -13.01 17.19
C VAL A 119 -20.73 -11.53 16.99
N LEU A 120 -19.92 -10.72 17.69
CA LEU A 120 -19.99 -9.27 17.63
C LEU A 120 -19.65 -8.75 16.23
N SER A 121 -18.65 -9.32 15.55
CA SER A 121 -18.31 -8.92 14.18
C SER A 121 -19.39 -9.29 13.16
N LEU A 122 -20.07 -10.44 13.32
CA LEU A 122 -21.22 -10.84 12.49
C LEU A 122 -22.42 -9.90 12.72
N PHE A 123 -22.72 -9.60 13.97
CA PHE A 123 -23.79 -8.68 14.34
C PHE A 123 -23.52 -7.27 13.79
N MET A 124 -22.31 -6.75 13.96
CA MET A 124 -21.90 -5.44 13.43
C MET A 124 -21.92 -5.39 11.90
N ARG A 125 -21.57 -6.49 11.22
CA ARG A 125 -21.76 -6.62 9.76
C ARG A 125 -23.23 -6.50 9.36
N GLY A 126 -24.12 -7.16 10.09
CA GLY A 126 -25.56 -7.08 9.87
C GLY A 126 -26.10 -5.65 10.06
N LEU A 127 -25.75 -5.01 11.18
CA LEU A 127 -26.10 -3.61 11.46
C LEU A 127 -25.60 -2.67 10.37
N TRP A 128 -24.32 -2.80 9.98
CA TRP A 128 -23.73 -2.00 8.93
C TRP A 128 -24.41 -2.21 7.58
N TRP A 129 -24.73 -3.46 7.22
CA TRP A 129 -25.46 -3.76 5.99
C TRP A 129 -26.86 -3.14 5.99
N ARG A 130 -27.58 -3.17 7.11
CA ARG A 130 -28.89 -2.51 7.25
C ARG A 130 -28.77 -0.99 7.13
N TYR A 131 -27.78 -0.40 7.79
CA TYR A 131 -27.49 1.03 7.70
C TYR A 131 -27.17 1.44 6.26
N LYS A 132 -26.28 0.70 5.58
CA LYS A 132 -25.97 0.90 4.16
C LYS A 132 -27.21 0.85 3.28
N LYS A 133 -28.03 -0.19 3.47
CA LYS A 133 -29.25 -0.40 2.66
C LYS A 133 -30.26 0.72 2.88
N GLN A 134 -30.35 1.27 4.09
CA GLN A 134 -31.21 2.41 4.40
C GLN A 134 -30.67 3.70 3.77
N GLN A 135 -29.36 3.96 3.85
CA GLN A 135 -28.74 5.14 3.25
C GLN A 135 -28.82 5.10 1.72
N LEU A 136 -28.50 3.98 1.08
CA LEU A 136 -28.64 3.82 -0.38
C LEU A 136 -30.07 4.07 -0.85
N ARG A 137 -31.09 3.60 -0.10
CA ARG A 137 -32.50 3.89 -0.41
C ARG A 137 -32.88 5.36 -0.30
N LEU A 138 -32.21 6.12 0.57
CA LEU A 138 -32.42 7.56 0.71
C LEU A 138 -31.68 8.34 -0.38
N SER A 139 -30.51 7.85 -0.81
CA SER A 139 -29.70 8.43 -1.89
C SER A 139 -30.27 8.15 -3.29
N ASP A 140 -30.73 6.93 -3.56
CA ASP A 140 -31.39 6.55 -4.84
C ASP A 140 -32.71 7.32 -5.07
N ALA A 141 -33.36 7.77 -3.99
CA ALA A 141 -34.53 8.65 -4.07
C ALA A 141 -34.17 10.11 -4.42
N ALA A 142 -32.88 10.48 -4.38
CA ALA A 142 -32.40 11.85 -4.54
C ALA A 142 -31.45 12.06 -5.74
N ALA A 143 -30.73 11.05 -6.24
CA ALA A 143 -29.92 11.15 -7.46
C ALA A 143 -29.64 9.77 -8.07
N GLY A 144 -29.66 9.67 -9.40
CA GLY A 144 -29.33 8.47 -10.15
C GLY A 144 -27.85 8.08 -10.01
N GLU A 145 -27.62 6.77 -10.03
CA GLU A 145 -26.32 6.07 -10.01
C GLU A 145 -25.57 5.98 -8.67
N GLY A 146 -26.05 5.08 -7.79
CA GLY A 146 -25.32 3.84 -7.45
C GLY A 146 -23.95 3.91 -6.73
N CYS A 147 -23.48 5.06 -6.28
CA CYS A 147 -22.29 5.18 -5.45
C CYS A 147 -22.68 5.35 -3.97
N PHE A 148 -22.00 4.62 -3.07
CA PHE A 148 -21.99 4.96 -1.65
C PHE A 148 -21.11 6.22 -1.48
N ASP A 149 -21.54 7.33 -2.07
CA ASP A 149 -20.97 8.63 -1.77
C ASP A 149 -21.22 8.85 -0.29
N CYS A 150 -20.18 8.62 0.50
CA CYS A 150 -20.18 9.02 1.89
C CYS A 150 -20.36 10.54 1.87
N ASP A 151 -21.60 11.01 2.00
CA ASP A 151 -21.90 12.42 2.15
C ASP A 151 -20.92 12.97 3.21
N PRO A 152 -20.09 13.98 2.89
CA PRO A 152 -19.17 14.59 3.83
C PRO A 152 -19.85 15.02 5.15
N ARG A 153 -21.19 15.13 5.17
CA ARG A 153 -22.01 15.40 6.35
C ARG A 153 -22.19 14.19 7.30
N GLN A 154 -21.93 12.96 6.87
CA GLN A 154 -22.14 11.74 7.66
C GLN A 154 -20.85 11.09 8.18
N GLY A 155 -19.67 11.49 7.70
CA GLY A 155 -18.41 10.88 8.12
C GLY A 155 -17.20 11.82 8.09
N ILE A 156 -16.33 11.69 9.09
CA ILE A 156 -15.08 12.45 9.15
C ILE A 156 -14.06 11.76 8.24
N ARG A 157 -13.54 12.49 7.25
CA ARG A 157 -12.44 12.00 6.39
C ARG A 157 -11.16 11.87 7.20
N ILE A 158 -10.54 10.71 7.14
CA ILE A 158 -9.29 10.37 7.83
C ILE A 158 -8.26 9.96 6.77
N ARG A 159 -7.11 10.64 6.77
CA ARG A 159 -5.97 10.19 5.97
C ARG A 159 -5.32 9.00 6.66
N LEU A 160 -5.08 7.93 5.91
CA LEU A 160 -4.37 6.74 6.36
C LEU A 160 -2.84 6.89 6.22
N ILE A 161 -2.37 8.12 6.04
CA ILE A 161 -0.96 8.51 6.05
C ILE A 161 -0.57 8.82 7.49
N SER A 162 0.63 8.43 7.88
CA SER A 162 1.12 8.67 9.24
C SER A 162 1.18 10.16 9.56
N GLN A 163 0.68 10.55 10.74
CA GLN A 163 0.78 11.92 11.28
C GLN A 163 2.22 12.38 11.51
N GLN A 164 3.19 11.47 11.49
CA GLN A 164 4.62 11.79 11.62
C GLN A 164 5.22 12.35 10.32
N ILE A 165 4.50 12.24 9.21
CA ILE A 165 4.92 12.78 7.92
C ILE A 165 4.38 14.20 7.86
N PRO A 166 5.25 15.22 7.74
CA PRO A 166 4.80 16.59 7.64
C PRO A 166 3.93 16.78 6.40
N GLU A 167 3.00 17.73 6.45
CA GLU A 167 2.29 18.18 5.24
C GLU A 167 3.27 18.93 4.34
N ALA A 168 3.97 18.15 3.51
CA ALA A 168 4.97 18.62 2.57
C ALA A 168 4.63 18.07 1.17
N PRO A 169 5.06 18.75 0.09
CA PRO A 169 4.80 18.29 -1.27
C PRO A 169 5.59 17.01 -1.66
N ASN A 170 6.50 16.54 -0.82
CA ASN A 170 7.35 15.38 -1.07
C ASN A 170 7.52 14.56 0.22
N PRO A 171 7.19 13.25 0.23
CA PRO A 171 6.65 12.45 -0.87
C PRO A 171 5.24 12.87 -1.29
N LEU A 172 4.96 12.80 -2.59
CA LEU A 172 3.63 12.95 -3.15
C LEU A 172 2.85 11.64 -2.97
N PHE A 173 1.72 11.68 -2.27
CA PHE A 173 0.87 10.52 -2.07
C PHE A 173 -0.22 10.44 -3.13
N VAL A 174 -0.29 9.32 -3.87
CA VAL A 174 -1.28 9.08 -4.94
C VAL A 174 -1.99 7.75 -4.69
N GLN A 175 -3.31 7.73 -4.82
CA GLN A 175 -4.06 6.48 -4.74
C GLN A 175 -3.91 5.72 -6.06
N ASP A 176 -3.46 4.48 -5.99
CA ASP A 176 -3.18 3.66 -7.18
C ASP A 176 -3.44 2.18 -6.86
N ASP A 177 -4.17 1.50 -7.74
CA ASP A 177 -4.33 0.05 -7.69
C ASP A 177 -3.31 -0.61 -8.64
N LEU A 178 -2.37 -1.36 -8.05
CA LEU A 178 -1.36 -2.10 -8.79
C LEU A 178 -1.93 -3.14 -9.77
N PHE A 179 -3.18 -3.56 -9.58
CA PHE A 179 -3.87 -4.50 -10.44
C PHE A 179 -4.77 -3.84 -11.49
N ALA A 180 -4.94 -2.51 -11.43
CA ALA A 180 -5.63 -1.72 -12.43
C ALA A 180 -4.69 -1.33 -13.59
N PRO A 181 -5.25 -0.86 -14.73
CA PRO A 181 -4.45 -0.31 -15.82
C PRO A 181 -3.45 0.75 -15.34
N LEU A 182 -2.25 0.74 -15.93
CA LEU A 182 -1.20 1.69 -15.58
C LEU A 182 -1.63 3.13 -15.97
N PRO A 183 -1.58 4.09 -15.03
CA PRO A 183 -1.79 5.49 -15.36
C PRO A 183 -0.75 6.00 -16.35
N SER A 184 -1.16 6.78 -17.36
CA SER A 184 -0.27 7.23 -18.44
C SER A 184 0.86 8.12 -17.93
N GLU A 185 0.62 8.86 -16.84
CA GLU A 185 1.59 9.71 -16.16
C GLU A 185 2.73 8.94 -15.46
N PHE A 186 2.59 7.62 -15.29
CA PHE A 186 3.61 6.77 -14.66
C PHE A 186 4.51 6.08 -15.70
N LEU A 187 4.09 6.02 -16.96
CA LEU A 187 4.80 5.30 -18.01
C LEU A 187 6.20 5.89 -18.24
N GLY A 188 7.24 5.06 -18.07
CA GLY A 188 8.63 5.42 -18.34
C GLY A 188 9.18 6.58 -17.49
N ARG A 189 8.52 6.92 -16.37
CA ARG A 189 8.81 8.14 -15.63
C ARG A 189 9.92 7.98 -14.58
N PHE A 190 10.00 6.82 -13.94
CA PHE A 190 10.73 6.67 -12.68
C PHE A 190 12.11 6.08 -12.87
N ASP A 191 13.08 6.62 -12.15
CA ASP A 191 14.47 6.16 -12.13
C ASP A 191 14.62 4.94 -11.23
N VAL A 192 13.85 4.92 -10.14
CA VAL A 192 13.76 3.79 -9.21
C VAL A 192 12.31 3.53 -8.85
N VAL A 193 11.88 2.29 -9.01
CA VAL A 193 10.59 1.78 -8.52
C VAL A 193 10.87 0.81 -7.39
N ARG A 194 10.28 1.01 -6.21
CA ARG A 194 10.37 0.11 -5.06
C ARG A 194 9.03 -0.54 -4.80
N ALA A 195 9.04 -1.87 -4.70
CA ALA A 195 7.92 -2.70 -4.28
C ALA A 195 8.32 -3.52 -3.05
N ALA A 196 8.05 -2.98 -1.86
CA ALA A 196 8.36 -3.64 -0.60
C ALA A 196 7.12 -4.36 -0.05
N ASN A 197 7.26 -5.64 0.29
CA ASN A 197 6.25 -6.46 0.97
C ASN A 197 4.92 -6.68 0.22
N ILE A 198 4.79 -6.25 -1.03
CA ILE A 198 3.56 -6.39 -1.83
C ILE A 198 3.59 -7.56 -2.82
N LEU A 199 4.74 -7.82 -3.46
CA LEU A 199 4.90 -8.97 -4.35
C LEU A 199 5.22 -10.21 -3.51
N ASN A 200 4.20 -10.99 -3.22
CA ASN A 200 4.24 -12.08 -2.26
C ASN A 200 3.39 -13.26 -2.75
N LEU A 201 4.01 -14.43 -2.90
CA LEU A 201 3.34 -15.66 -3.34
C LEU A 201 2.27 -16.18 -2.37
N ALA A 202 2.33 -15.78 -1.10
CA ALA A 202 1.30 -16.08 -0.11
C ALA A 202 0.03 -15.24 -0.30
N TYR A 203 0.10 -14.11 -1.02
CA TYR A 203 -1.05 -13.24 -1.29
C TYR A 203 -1.54 -13.37 -2.73
N PHE A 204 -0.64 -13.56 -3.68
CA PHE A 204 -0.96 -13.54 -5.09
C PHE A 204 -0.36 -14.75 -5.81
N PRO A 205 -1.10 -15.35 -6.76
CA PRO A 205 -0.54 -16.39 -7.61
C PRO A 205 0.52 -15.81 -8.56
N SER A 206 1.39 -16.69 -9.09
CA SER A 206 2.57 -16.28 -9.87
C SER A 206 2.22 -15.41 -11.08
N GLU A 207 1.14 -15.72 -11.81
CA GLU A 207 0.69 -14.94 -12.96
C GLU A 207 0.33 -13.49 -12.61
N LYS A 208 -0.26 -13.26 -11.43
CA LYS A 208 -0.54 -11.91 -10.94
C LYS A 208 0.75 -11.18 -10.60
N ILE A 209 1.73 -11.86 -10.02
CA ILE A 209 3.03 -11.27 -9.71
C ILE A 209 3.75 -10.87 -11.00
N VAL A 210 3.78 -11.73 -12.02
CA VAL A 210 4.35 -11.40 -13.34
C VAL A 210 3.66 -10.18 -13.95
N ALA A 211 2.31 -10.12 -13.91
CA ALA A 211 1.55 -8.99 -14.44
C ALA A 211 1.90 -7.67 -13.73
N VAL A 212 1.96 -7.68 -12.39
CA VAL A 212 2.34 -6.49 -11.61
C VAL A 212 3.81 -6.14 -11.84
N SER A 213 4.72 -7.11 -11.90
CA SER A 213 6.12 -6.87 -12.22
C SER A 213 6.30 -6.22 -13.59
N ARG A 214 5.53 -6.63 -14.59
CA ARG A 214 5.52 -5.99 -15.93
C ARG A 214 5.00 -4.57 -15.88
N ARG A 215 3.92 -4.34 -15.12
CA ARG A 215 3.40 -2.99 -14.87
C ARG A 215 4.48 -2.10 -14.23
N LEU A 216 5.15 -2.58 -13.19
CA LEU A 216 6.22 -1.84 -12.52
C LEU A 216 7.44 -1.63 -13.42
N LYS A 217 7.77 -2.58 -14.30
CA LYS A 217 8.79 -2.42 -15.34
C LYS A 217 8.45 -1.25 -16.26
N HIS A 218 7.20 -1.14 -16.70
CA HIS A 218 6.74 -0.02 -17.53
C HIS A 218 6.75 1.32 -16.81
N CYS A 219 6.71 1.36 -15.48
CA CYS A 219 6.92 2.59 -14.72
C CYS A 219 8.38 3.08 -14.80
N CYS A 220 9.34 2.17 -14.98
CA CYS A 220 10.75 2.50 -15.05
C CYS A 220 11.08 3.21 -16.37
N ARG A 221 11.86 4.29 -16.30
CA ARG A 221 12.53 4.83 -17.49
C ARG A 221 13.53 3.82 -18.06
N PRO A 222 13.98 3.96 -19.31
CA PRO A 222 15.10 3.18 -19.84
C PRO A 222 16.33 3.27 -18.93
N GLY A 223 16.91 2.12 -18.56
CA GLY A 223 18.02 2.07 -17.58
C GLY A 223 17.60 2.23 -16.12
N GLY A 224 16.29 2.31 -15.84
CA GLY A 224 15.74 2.43 -14.51
C GLY A 224 15.93 1.18 -13.65
N ILE A 225 15.65 1.33 -12.37
CA ILE A 225 15.84 0.31 -11.35
C ILE A 225 14.48 -0.14 -10.82
N LEU A 226 14.28 -1.45 -10.71
CA LEU A 226 13.18 -2.03 -9.94
C LEU A 226 13.77 -2.73 -8.71
N LEU A 227 13.35 -2.34 -7.51
CA LEU A 227 13.74 -2.94 -6.25
C LEU A 227 12.55 -3.70 -5.68
N VAL A 228 12.70 -5.01 -5.51
CA VAL A 228 11.67 -5.86 -4.90
C VAL A 228 12.24 -6.49 -3.64
N CYS A 229 11.55 -6.31 -2.51
CA CYS A 229 11.99 -6.89 -1.25
C CYS A 229 10.82 -7.32 -0.36
N ARG A 230 11.15 -8.20 0.58
CA ARG A 230 10.25 -8.68 1.63
C ARG A 230 10.99 -8.67 2.97
N THR A 231 10.29 -8.28 4.02
CA THR A 231 10.74 -8.47 5.40
C THR A 231 10.17 -9.77 5.94
N TRP A 232 11.02 -10.60 6.52
CA TRP A 232 10.63 -11.85 7.19
C TRP A 232 10.17 -11.61 8.63
N GLU A 233 9.73 -12.68 9.31
CA GLU A 233 9.15 -12.60 10.66
C GLU A 233 10.17 -12.19 11.73
N ASP A 234 11.44 -12.54 11.53
CA ASP A 234 12.58 -12.12 12.34
C ASP A 234 13.00 -10.65 12.11
N GLY A 235 12.37 -9.98 11.13
CA GLY A 235 12.61 -8.58 10.80
C GLY A 235 13.71 -8.35 9.76
N SER A 236 14.38 -9.39 9.23
CA SER A 236 15.38 -9.22 8.19
C SER A 236 14.74 -8.94 6.83
N ASN A 237 15.40 -8.12 6.00
CA ASN A 237 14.95 -7.86 4.63
C ASN A 237 15.73 -8.68 3.61
N HIS A 238 14.98 -9.28 2.69
CA HIS A 238 15.48 -10.11 1.59
C HIS A 238 14.96 -9.51 0.29
N GLY A 239 15.84 -9.27 -0.67
CA GLY A 239 15.41 -8.62 -1.91
C GLY A 239 16.46 -8.58 -2.98
N THR A 240 15.99 -8.16 -4.16
CA THR A 240 16.80 -8.07 -5.37
C THR A 240 16.59 -6.69 -6.01
N ILE A 241 17.70 -6.06 -6.39
CA ILE A 241 17.72 -4.90 -7.29
C ILE A 241 17.82 -5.41 -8.72
N PHE A 242 16.92 -4.96 -9.57
CA PHE A 242 16.88 -5.23 -10.99
C PHE A 242 17.16 -3.96 -11.78
N CYS A 243 17.92 -4.07 -12.86
CA CYS A 243 18.09 -2.98 -13.83
C CYS A 243 17.38 -3.31 -15.13
N LEU A 244 16.67 -2.33 -15.68
CA LEU A 244 16.05 -2.41 -16.99
C LEU A 244 17.10 -2.18 -18.08
N GLY A 245 17.43 -3.24 -18.82
CA GLY A 245 18.36 -3.17 -19.94
C GLY A 245 17.78 -2.46 -21.16
N ARG A 246 18.63 -2.16 -22.15
CA ARG A 246 18.22 -1.57 -23.44
C ARG A 246 17.29 -2.47 -24.27
N ASN A 247 17.27 -3.77 -23.98
CA ASN A 247 16.43 -4.77 -24.62
C ASN A 247 15.07 -4.97 -23.92
N ASP A 248 14.66 -4.01 -23.08
CA ASP A 248 13.43 -4.07 -22.27
C ASP A 248 13.35 -5.28 -21.31
N ALA A 249 14.50 -5.90 -21.02
CA ALA A 249 14.61 -7.02 -20.09
C ALA A 249 15.19 -6.56 -18.74
N LEU A 250 14.58 -7.04 -17.66
CA LEU A 250 15.11 -6.87 -16.32
C LEU A 250 16.27 -7.84 -16.07
N ARG A 251 17.30 -7.35 -15.37
CA ARG A 251 18.44 -8.17 -14.93
C ARG A 251 18.69 -7.93 -13.44
N ALA A 252 18.78 -9.02 -12.67
CA ALA A 252 19.17 -8.94 -11.27
C ALA A 252 20.65 -8.49 -11.15
N VAL A 253 20.89 -7.36 -10.48
CA VAL A 253 22.23 -6.75 -10.33
C VAL A 253 22.76 -6.84 -8.91
N VAL A 254 21.88 -6.87 -7.90
CA VAL A 254 22.25 -7.01 -6.49
C VAL A 254 21.21 -7.89 -5.82
N ARG A 255 21.67 -8.88 -5.04
CA ARG A 255 20.84 -9.65 -4.11
C ARG A 255 21.32 -9.37 -2.69
N PHE A 256 20.40 -9.15 -1.78
CA PHE A 256 20.68 -8.96 -0.36
C PHE A 256 19.78 -9.87 0.48
N GLY A 257 20.27 -10.28 1.65
CA GLY A 257 19.70 -11.40 2.38
C GLY A 257 19.72 -12.66 1.50
N CYS A 258 18.53 -13.20 1.22
CA CYS A 258 18.35 -14.39 0.37
C CYS A 258 17.92 -14.05 -1.07
N GLY A 259 17.93 -12.76 -1.45
CA GLY A 259 17.30 -12.31 -2.69
C GLY A 259 15.78 -12.23 -2.59
N SER A 260 15.14 -11.78 -3.66
CA SER A 260 13.68 -11.75 -3.76
C SER A 260 13.14 -13.15 -4.06
N GLU A 261 12.18 -13.62 -3.27
CA GLU A 261 11.51 -14.92 -3.51
C GLU A 261 10.74 -14.96 -4.85
N VAL A 262 10.39 -13.79 -5.39
CA VAL A 262 9.66 -13.64 -6.66
C VAL A 262 10.57 -13.29 -7.83
N GLU A 263 11.89 -13.48 -7.67
CA GLU A 263 12.87 -13.09 -8.67
C GLU A 263 12.60 -13.69 -10.05
N SER A 264 12.20 -14.97 -10.12
CA SER A 264 11.89 -15.63 -11.40
C SER A 264 10.68 -14.98 -12.09
N GLN A 265 9.63 -14.61 -11.35
CA GLN A 265 8.47 -13.91 -11.89
C GLN A 265 8.81 -12.50 -12.34
N VAL A 266 9.69 -11.80 -11.61
CA VAL A 266 10.16 -10.47 -12.00
C VAL A 266 10.99 -10.52 -13.28
N LEU A 267 11.81 -11.56 -13.46
CA LEU A 267 12.62 -11.73 -14.69
C LEU A 267 11.80 -12.16 -15.91
N GLN A 268 10.59 -12.70 -15.72
CA GLN A 268 9.64 -13.03 -16.79
C GLN A 268 8.80 -11.83 -17.26
N ALA A 269 8.92 -10.68 -16.58
CA ALA A 269 8.08 -9.51 -16.80
C ALA A 269 8.30 -8.80 -18.15
#